data_AF-A0A2Z4PSE2-F1
#
_entry.id   AF-A0A2Z4PSE2-F1
#
_cell.length_a   1.000
_cell.length_b   1.000
_cell.length_c   1.000
_cell.angle_alpha   90.00
_cell.angle_beta   90.00
_cell.angle_gamma   90.00
#
_symmetry.space_group_name_H-M   'P 1'
#
loop_
_entity.id
_entity.type
_entity.pdbx_description
1 polymer ?
#
loop_
_entity_poly.entity_id
_entity_poly.type
_entity_poly.pdbx_seq_one_letter_code
_entity_poly.pdbx_strand_id
1 'polypeptide(L)'
;MKTLPLNSIQFRESGIIVDSDLLASFFDISVTSLREAMHAGNLSTLVEIGEGEDSGRTRLTFRYSGKQFSLMREKDDQLYQTAPPSPNVRAIKPSLMQLLDTRK
;
A
#
# COMPACT_ATOMS: atom_id res chain seq x y z
N MET A 1 9.03 1.70 18.50
CA MET A 1 8.95 1.51 17.03
C MET A 1 8.91 0.00 16.78
N LYS A 2 7.92 -0.53 16.05
CA LYS A 2 7.92 -1.95 15.67
C LYS A 2 8.97 -2.13 14.56
N THR A 3 10.02 -2.88 14.82
CA THR A 3 11.01 -3.23 13.80
C THR A 3 10.37 -4.18 12.81
N LEU A 4 10.36 -3.81 11.53
CA LEU A 4 9.84 -4.66 10.46
C LEU A 4 10.82 -5.82 10.24
N PRO A 5 10.36 -7.08 10.19
CA PRO A 5 11.23 -8.19 9.80
C PRO A 5 11.81 -7.97 8.40
N LEU A 6 13.03 -8.46 8.19
CA LEU A 6 13.69 -8.41 6.89
C LEU A 6 12.81 -9.15 5.86
N ASN A 7 12.55 -8.55 4.69
CA ASN A 7 11.69 -9.07 3.62
C ASN A 7 10.19 -9.20 3.93
N SER A 8 9.67 -8.58 4.99
CA SER A 8 8.21 -8.54 5.24
C SER A 8 7.42 -7.83 4.15
N ILE A 9 8.09 -7.06 3.30
CA ILE A 9 7.50 -6.45 2.11
C ILE A 9 8.48 -6.60 0.96
N GLN A 10 7.99 -7.12 -0.16
CA GLN A 10 8.78 -7.31 -1.37
C GLN A 10 8.09 -6.58 -2.52
N PHE A 11 8.82 -5.64 -3.11
CA PHE A 11 8.40 -4.94 -4.30
C PHE A 11 8.96 -5.67 -5.51
N ARG A 12 8.08 -6.19 -6.36
CA ARG A 12 8.42 -6.89 -7.60
C ARG A 12 7.74 -6.20 -8.77
N GLU A 13 8.21 -6.46 -9.99
CA GLU A 13 7.57 -5.95 -11.21
C GLU A 13 6.11 -6.43 -11.33
N SER A 14 5.83 -7.66 -10.88
CA SER A 14 4.48 -8.25 -10.89
C SER A 14 3.56 -7.74 -9.77
N GLY A 15 4.06 -6.88 -8.88
CA GLY A 15 3.30 -6.33 -7.76
C GLY A 15 4.04 -6.38 -6.42
N ILE A 16 3.32 -6.09 -5.35
CA ILE A 16 3.87 -5.98 -3.99
C ILE A 16 3.38 -7.17 -3.17
N ILE A 17 4.30 -7.90 -2.55
CA ILE A 17 4.00 -8.99 -1.62
C ILE A 17 4.22 -8.47 -0.20
N VAL A 18 3.24 -8.64 0.67
CA VAL A 18 3.31 -8.24 2.08
C VAL A 18 3.06 -9.45 2.97
N ASP A 19 3.91 -9.60 3.98
CA ASP A 19 3.79 -10.61 5.01
C ASP A 19 2.46 -10.44 5.77
N SER A 20 1.70 -11.54 5.89
CA SER A 20 0.37 -11.50 6.49
C SER A 20 0.40 -11.24 7.98
N ASP A 21 1.40 -11.74 8.70
CA ASP A 21 1.54 -11.54 10.14
C ASP A 21 1.87 -10.09 10.44
N LEU A 22 2.73 -9.48 9.63
CA LEU A 22 2.99 -8.04 9.70
C LEU A 22 1.70 -7.23 9.55
N LEU A 23 0.95 -7.46 8.47
CA LEU A 23 -0.25 -6.69 8.17
C LEU A 23 -1.35 -6.90 9.23
N ALA A 24 -1.54 -8.15 9.68
CA ALA A 24 -2.47 -8.48 10.75
C ALA A 24 -2.12 -7.75 12.07
N SER A 25 -0.83 -7.67 12.40
CA SER A 25 -0.33 -6.98 13.60
C SER A 25 -0.56 -5.45 13.59
N PHE A 26 -0.72 -4.84 12.41
CA PHE A 26 -1.04 -3.42 12.29
C PHE A 26 -2.52 -3.12 12.55
N PHE A 27 -3.39 -4.05 12.17
CA PHE A 27 -4.82 -3.92 12.39
C PHE A 27 -5.29 -4.48 13.74
N ASP A 28 -4.39 -5.18 14.44
CA ASP A 28 -4.65 -5.87 15.71
C ASP A 28 -5.70 -6.98 15.54
N ILE A 29 -5.48 -7.82 14.53
CA ILE A 29 -6.34 -8.96 14.17
C ILE A 29 -5.50 -10.22 13.92
N SER A 30 -6.15 -11.37 13.85
CA SER A 30 -5.50 -12.62 13.42
C SER A 30 -5.28 -12.65 11.91
N VAL A 31 -4.31 -13.46 11.44
CA VAL A 31 -4.11 -13.72 10.01
C VAL A 31 -5.36 -14.36 9.37
N THR A 32 -6.09 -15.20 10.11
CA THR A 32 -7.37 -15.78 9.64
C THR A 32 -8.40 -14.69 9.37
N SER A 33 -8.59 -13.77 10.32
CA SER A 33 -9.52 -12.64 10.16
C SER A 33 -9.08 -11.68 9.05
N LEU A 34 -7.77 -11.47 8.88
CA LEU A 34 -7.24 -10.70 7.75
C LEU A 34 -7.62 -11.33 6.41
N ARG A 35 -7.46 -12.66 6.28
CA ARG A 35 -7.82 -13.39 5.05
C ARG A 35 -9.34 -13.35 4.79
N GLU A 36 -10.15 -13.52 5.83
CA GLU A 36 -11.60 -13.37 5.73
C GLU A 36 -11.99 -11.95 5.29
N ALA A 37 -11.36 -10.92 5.85
CA ALA A 37 -11.58 -9.53 5.45
C ALA A 37 -11.17 -9.26 4.00
N MET A 38 -10.08 -9.87 3.52
CA MET A 38 -9.67 -9.81 2.11
C MET A 38 -10.70 -10.48 1.21
N HIS A 39 -11.13 -11.69 1.54
CA HIS A 39 -12.14 -12.43 0.77
C HIS A 39 -13.48 -11.69 0.73
N ALA A 40 -13.86 -11.04 1.82
CA ALA A 40 -15.07 -10.22 1.91
C ALA A 40 -14.94 -8.83 1.25
N GLY A 41 -13.75 -8.44 0.78
CA GLY A 41 -13.50 -7.11 0.20
C GLY A 41 -13.45 -5.96 1.23
N ASN A 42 -13.34 -6.27 2.52
CA ASN A 42 -13.29 -5.29 3.62
C ASN A 42 -11.89 -4.72 3.86
N LEU A 43 -10.85 -5.39 3.35
CA LEU A 43 -9.50 -4.85 3.26
C LEU A 43 -9.30 -4.21 1.88
N SER A 44 -8.86 -2.95 1.83
CA SER A 44 -8.49 -2.30 0.58
C SER A 44 -7.07 -1.76 0.61
N THR A 45 -6.47 -1.68 -0.57
CA THR A 45 -5.10 -1.19 -0.76
C THR A 45 -5.10 -0.03 -1.74
N LEU A 46 -4.30 0.99 -1.43
CA LEU A 46 -3.96 2.10 -2.32
C LEU A 46 -2.44 2.08 -2.53
N VAL A 47 -2.02 2.09 -3.79
CA VAL A 47 -0.61 2.19 -4.20
C VAL A 47 -0.45 3.52 -4.92
N GLU A 48 0.46 4.35 -4.42
CA GLU A 48 0.81 5.64 -5.01
C GLU A 48 2.26 5.56 -5.47
N ILE A 49 2.50 5.80 -6.76
CA ILE A 49 3.82 5.85 -7.36
C ILE A 49 4.22 7.31 -7.50
N GLY A 50 5.39 7.68 -6.97
CA GLY A 50 5.91 9.03 -7.07
C GLY A 50 6.34 9.37 -8.50
N GLU A 51 6.09 10.60 -8.91
CA GLU A 51 6.50 11.16 -10.20
C GLU A 51 7.32 12.44 -9.98
N GLY A 52 8.05 12.89 -11.00
CA GLY A 52 8.87 14.10 -10.91
C GLY A 52 9.91 14.01 -9.79
N GLU A 53 9.85 14.94 -8.83
CA GLU A 53 10.76 14.98 -7.67
C GLU A 53 10.64 13.73 -6.79
N ASP A 54 9.45 13.11 -6.75
CA ASP A 54 9.17 11.90 -6.00
C ASP A 54 9.42 10.62 -6.80
N SER A 55 9.92 10.72 -8.04
CA SER A 55 10.22 9.56 -8.88
C SER A 55 11.09 8.53 -8.15
N GLY A 56 10.66 7.27 -8.18
CA GLY A 56 11.28 6.15 -7.45
C GLY A 56 10.73 5.92 -6.04
N ARG A 57 9.87 6.81 -5.52
CA ARG A 57 9.17 6.59 -4.26
C ARG A 57 7.87 5.82 -4.48
N THR A 58 7.45 5.06 -3.48
CA THR A 58 6.15 4.38 -3.51
C THR A 58 5.50 4.43 -2.13
N ARG A 59 4.28 4.95 -2.05
CA ARG A 59 3.47 4.84 -0.84
C ARG A 59 2.47 3.70 -0.98
N LEU A 60 2.44 2.84 0.03
CA LEU A 60 1.50 1.74 0.15
C LEU A 60 0.59 1.99 1.35
N THR A 61 -0.72 2.08 1.10
CA THR A 61 -1.72 2.30 2.14
C THR A 61 -2.69 1.13 2.21
N PHE A 62 -2.87 0.56 3.40
CA PHE A 62 -3.90 -0.44 3.70
C PHE A 62 -5.01 0.18 4.53
N ARG A 63 -6.25 -0.19 4.23
CA ARG A 63 -7.43 0.29 4.97
C ARG A 63 -8.30 -0.88 5.39
N TYR A 64 -8.68 -0.89 6.66
CA TYR A 64 -9.55 -1.92 7.24
C TYR A 64 -10.26 -1.36 8.48
N SER A 65 -11.58 -1.53 8.56
CA SER A 65 -12.40 -1.16 9.72
C SER A 65 -12.14 0.29 10.22
N GLY A 66 -12.10 1.25 9.30
CA GLY A 66 -11.82 2.67 9.60
C GLY A 66 -10.37 2.99 9.98
N LYS A 67 -9.49 1.99 10.13
CA LYS A 67 -8.06 2.17 10.36
C LYS A 67 -7.30 2.27 9.04
N GLN A 68 -6.23 3.05 9.04
CA GLN A 68 -5.29 3.15 7.91
C GLN A 68 -3.88 2.88 8.40
N PHE A 69 -3.13 2.12 7.60
CA PHE A 69 -1.71 1.91 7.79
C PHE A 69 -0.97 2.27 6.50
N SER A 70 0.16 2.98 6.59
CA SER A 70 0.89 3.44 5.41
C SER A 70 2.39 3.34 5.56
N LEU A 71 3.02 2.92 4.46
CA LEU A 71 4.46 2.76 4.34
C LEU A 71 4.94 3.54 3.13
N MET A 72 6.11 4.16 3.27
CA MET A 72 6.85 4.75 2.17
C MET A 72 8.06 3.89 1.87
N ARG A 73 8.24 3.53 0.59
CA ARG A 73 9.51 3.09 0.01
C ARG A 73 10.20 4.30 -0.59
N GLU A 74 11.40 4.58 -0.13
CA GLU A 74 12.29 5.59 -0.70
C GLU A 74 13.08 5.06 -1.89
N LYS A 75 13.75 5.97 -2.58
CA LYS A 75 14.56 5.70 -3.79
C LYS A 75 15.72 4.74 -3.53
N ASP A 76 16.19 4.67 -2.30
CA ASP A 76 17.28 3.80 -1.84
C ASP A 76 16.77 2.51 -1.19
N ASP A 77 15.51 2.15 -1.45
CA ASP A 77 14.81 0.99 -0.91
C ASP A 77 14.57 1.01 0.61
N GLN A 78 14.83 2.13 1.28
CA GLN A 78 14.44 2.28 2.68
C GLN A 78 12.92 2.28 2.81
N LEU A 79 12.44 1.54 3.82
CA LEU A 79 11.03 1.44 4.14
C LEU A 79 10.76 2.02 5.52
N TYR A 80 9.79 2.93 5.61
CA TYR A 80 9.34 3.50 6.87
C TYR A 80 7.84 3.73 6.90
N GLN A 81 7.29 3.77 8.12
CA GLN A 81 5.89 4.14 8.31
C GLN A 81 5.71 5.64 8.06
N THR A 82 4.69 5.99 7.28
CA THR A 82 4.34 7.37 6.95
C THR A 82 2.88 7.65 7.30
N ALA A 83 2.50 8.92 7.34
CA ALA A 83 1.11 9.30 7.55
C ALA A 83 0.25 8.81 6.38
N PRO A 84 -0.92 8.21 6.66
CA PRO A 84 -1.82 7.80 5.59
C PRO A 84 -2.38 9.03 4.86
N PRO A 85 -2.68 8.91 3.56
CA PRO A 85 -3.41 9.95 2.85
C PRO A 85 -4.83 10.04 3.40
N SER A 86 -5.53 11.13 3.05
CA SER A 86 -6.93 11.33 3.41
C SER A 86 -7.78 10.07 3.11
N PRO A 87 -8.73 9.71 3.99
CA PRO A 87 -9.62 8.56 3.78
C PRO A 87 -10.44 8.64 2.49
N ASN A 88 -10.51 9.81 1.82
CA ASN A 88 -11.26 10.00 0.58
C ASN A 88 -10.41 9.78 -0.69
N VAL A 89 -9.08 9.67 -0.57
CA VAL A 89 -8.21 9.39 -1.73
C VAL A 89 -8.44 7.95 -2.19
N ARG A 90 -8.73 7.77 -3.47
CA ARG A 90 -8.95 6.48 -4.14
C ARG A 90 -8.03 6.38 -5.36
N ALA A 91 -7.69 5.15 -5.74
CA ALA A 91 -7.00 4.92 -7.01
C ALA A 91 -7.95 5.33 -8.14
N ILE A 92 -7.50 6.23 -9.02
CA ILE A 92 -8.24 6.62 -10.22
C ILE A 92 -7.85 5.63 -11.32
N LYS A 93 -8.83 4.91 -11.89
CA LYS A 93 -8.63 3.99 -13.00
C LYS A 93 -9.62 4.30 -14.14
N PRO A 94 -9.15 4.45 -15.39
CA PRO A 94 -7.75 4.67 -15.78
C PRO A 94 -7.19 5.98 -15.19
N SER A 95 -5.87 6.10 -15.05
CA SER A 95 -5.27 7.38 -14.65
C SER A 95 -5.54 8.45 -15.71
N LEU A 96 -5.50 9.74 -15.32
CA LEU A 96 -5.66 10.83 -16.28
C LEU A 96 -4.62 10.75 -17.41
N MET A 97 -3.36 10.39 -17.10
CA MET A 97 -2.34 10.15 -18.13
C MET A 97 -2.74 9.06 -19.12
N GLN A 98 -3.24 7.92 -18.63
CA GLN A 98 -3.72 6.84 -19.51
C GLN A 98 -4.89 7.30 -20.41
N LEU A 99 -5.75 8.19 -19.91
CA LEU A 99 -6.82 8.80 -20.71
C LEU A 99 -6.31 9.82 -21.74
N LEU A 100 -5.16 10.45 -21.49
CA LEU A 100 -4.55 11.40 -22.42
C LEU A 100 -3.76 10.68 -23.52
N ASP A 101 -3.05 9.61 -23.19
CA ASP A 101 -2.29 8.81 -24.15
C ASP A 101 -3.19 8.05 -25.13
N THR A 102 -4.40 7.69 -24.72
CA THR A 102 -5.40 7.04 -25.59
C THR A 102 -6.09 7.99 -26.58
N ARG A 103 -5.78 9.29 -26.54
CA ARG A 103 -6.32 10.30 -27.47
C ARG A 103 -5.34 10.72 -28.59
N LYS A 104 -4.18 10.09 -28.68
CA LYS A 104 -3.23 10.24 -29.79
C LYS A 104 -3.45 9.15 -30.83
#